data_AF-A0A661UTL7-F1
#
_entry.id   AF-A0A661UTL7-F1
#
_cell.length_a   1.000
_cell.length_b   1.000
_cell.length_c   1.000
_cell.angle_alpha   90.00
_cell.angle_beta   90.00
_cell.angle_gamma   90.00
#
_symmetry.space_group_name_H-M   'P 1'
#
loop_
_entity.id
_entity.type
_entity.pdbx_description
1 polymer ?
#
loop_
_entity_poly.entity_id
_entity_poly.type
_entity_poly.pdbx_seq_one_letter_code
_entity_poly.pdbx_strand_id
1 'polypeptide(L)'
;MTAYPNPDILAETGWLAEHISDPGLLVVDCDEFRAFMRLHIDGAAGLRTHHYFKPPGDSASGPGIGTHIMDPKSFAETMSRHGSGDDTRVVAYDNMGGLYAARLWWALDYHGNTNCRVLN
;
A
#
# COMPACT_ATOMS: atom_id res chain seq x y z
N MET A 1 -26.48 7.15 -8.34
CA MET A 1 -25.04 6.95 -8.63
C MET A 1 -24.90 5.55 -9.18
N THR A 2 -24.44 5.41 -10.42
CA THR A 2 -24.09 4.10 -10.98
C THR A 2 -22.94 3.53 -10.15
N ALA A 3 -23.07 2.29 -9.68
CA ALA A 3 -21.99 1.61 -9.00
C ALA A 3 -20.77 1.53 -9.93
N TYR A 4 -19.56 1.70 -9.37
CA TYR A 4 -18.33 1.50 -10.15
C TYR A 4 -18.31 0.08 -10.73
N PRO A 5 -17.75 -0.14 -11.94
CA PRO A 5 -17.66 -1.46 -12.55
C PRO A 5 -16.93 -2.50 -11.67
N ASN A 6 -15.95 -2.04 -10.89
CA ASN A 6 -15.19 -2.85 -9.94
C ASN A 6 -15.31 -2.20 -8.54
N PRO A 7 -16.40 -2.41 -7.80
CA PRO A 7 -16.57 -1.79 -6.49
C PRO A 7 -15.65 -2.40 -5.42
N ASP A 8 -15.22 -3.66 -5.62
CA ASP A 8 -14.44 -4.41 -4.63
C ASP A 8 -13.00 -3.92 -4.44
N ILE A 9 -12.47 -3.10 -5.36
CA ILE A 9 -11.15 -2.46 -5.20
C ILE A 9 -11.20 -1.24 -4.28
N LEU A 10 -12.40 -0.80 -3.86
CA LEU A 10 -12.59 0.28 -2.92
C LEU A 10 -13.03 -0.26 -1.56
N ALA A 11 -12.55 0.40 -0.51
CA ALA A 11 -13.02 0.25 0.85
C ALA A 11 -13.67 1.57 1.26
N GLU A 12 -14.91 1.51 1.73
CA GLU A 12 -15.58 2.68 2.31
C GLU A 12 -15.12 2.87 3.76
N THR A 13 -15.08 4.12 4.23
CA THR A 13 -14.66 4.44 5.61
C THR A 13 -15.47 3.71 6.69
N GLY A 14 -16.79 3.58 6.50
CA GLY A 14 -17.65 2.82 7.41
C GLY A 14 -17.31 1.33 7.44
N TRP A 15 -17.06 0.75 6.27
CA TRP A 15 -16.63 -0.64 6.17
C TRP A 15 -15.28 -0.85 6.87
N LEU A 16 -14.30 0.04 6.64
CA LEU A 16 -13.00 -0.07 7.29
C LEU A 16 -13.13 0.02 8.81
N ALA A 17 -13.94 0.95 9.33
CA ALA A 17 -14.14 1.09 10.78
C ALA A 17 -14.70 -0.18 11.43
N GLU A 18 -15.57 -0.92 10.74
CA GLU A 18 -16.13 -2.19 11.22
C GLU A 18 -15.12 -3.34 11.20
N HIS A 19 -14.18 -3.33 10.25
CA HIS A 19 -13.25 -4.44 10.00
C HIS A 19 -11.82 -4.15 10.49
N ILE A 20 -11.52 -2.97 11.02
CA ILE A 20 -10.16 -2.52 11.35
C ILE A 20 -9.42 -3.45 12.32
N SER A 21 -10.16 -4.22 13.14
CA SER A 21 -9.62 -5.18 14.10
C SER A 21 -9.63 -6.63 13.58
N ASP A 22 -10.05 -6.87 12.34
CA ASP A 22 -10.13 -8.22 11.79
C ASP A 22 -8.74 -8.84 11.67
N PRO A 23 -8.55 -10.10 12.13
CA PRO A 23 -7.30 -10.79 11.92
C PRO A 23 -7.07 -10.98 10.42
N GLY A 24 -5.90 -10.56 9.94
CA GLY A 24 -5.53 -10.65 8.53
C GLY A 24 -5.86 -9.42 7.70
N LEU A 25 -6.43 -8.36 8.28
CA LEU A 25 -6.49 -7.03 7.65
C LEU A 25 -5.21 -6.24 7.97
N LEU A 26 -4.57 -5.70 6.94
CA LEU A 26 -3.46 -4.76 7.05
C LEU A 26 -3.87 -3.42 6.46
N VAL A 27 -3.97 -2.39 7.31
CA VAL A 27 -4.16 -1.00 6.86
C VAL A 27 -2.79 -0.38 6.63
N VAL A 28 -2.57 0.22 5.46
CA VAL A 28 -1.29 0.83 5.08
C VAL A 28 -1.48 2.31 4.77
N ASP A 29 -0.79 3.15 5.54
CA ASP A 29 -0.61 4.56 5.23
C ASP A 29 0.53 4.70 4.22
N CYS A 30 0.19 5.20 3.03
CA CYS A 30 1.11 5.32 1.90
C CYS A 30 1.77 6.70 1.80
N ASP A 31 1.47 7.64 2.70
CA ASP A 31 2.15 8.94 2.74
C ASP A 31 3.64 8.81 3.11
N GLU A 32 4.36 9.93 3.00
CA GLU A 32 5.69 10.05 3.59
C GLU A 32 5.70 9.59 5.04
N PHE A 33 6.72 8.81 5.43
CA PHE A 33 6.79 8.25 6.79
C PHE A 33 6.72 9.34 7.89
N ARG A 34 7.19 10.55 7.60
CA ARG A 34 7.07 11.69 8.53
C ARG A 34 5.63 12.20 8.68
N ALA A 35 4.79 12.06 7.66
CA ALA A 35 3.37 12.37 7.73
C ALA A 35 2.61 11.33 8.54
N PHE A 36 2.82 10.05 8.24
CA PHE A 36 2.34 8.93 9.05
C PHE A 36 2.64 9.13 10.54
N MET A 37 3.89 9.44 10.90
CA MET A 37 4.28 9.64 12.30
C MET A 37 3.58 10.81 13.02
N ARG A 38 3.01 11.77 12.28
CA ARG A 38 2.25 12.89 12.88
C ARG A 38 0.83 12.46 13.24
N LEU A 39 0.16 11.76 12.32
CA LEU A 39 -1.20 11.29 12.47
C LEU A 39 -1.45 10.18 11.44
N HIS A 40 -2.05 9.09 11.88
CA HIS A 40 -2.47 7.98 11.04
C HIS A 40 -3.71 7.32 11.66
N ILE A 41 -4.40 6.51 10.86
CA ILE A 41 -5.43 5.59 11.34
C ILE A 41 -4.79 4.61 12.33
N ASP A 42 -5.44 4.37 13.46
CA ASP A 42 -4.92 3.47 14.51
C ASP A 42 -4.65 2.06 13.95
N GLY A 43 -3.52 1.48 14.35
CA GLY A 43 -3.05 0.18 13.84
C GLY A 43 -2.50 0.19 12.41
N ALA A 44 -2.53 1.30 11.67
CA ALA A 44 -1.99 1.36 10.32
C ALA A 44 -0.46 1.20 10.29
N ALA A 45 0.05 0.53 9.26
CA ALA A 45 1.46 0.43 8.96
C ALA A 45 1.91 1.63 8.10
N GLY A 46 2.92 2.37 8.56
CA GLY A 46 3.59 3.40 7.77
C GLY A 46 4.75 2.82 6.97
N LEU A 47 4.76 3.03 5.65
CA LEU A 47 5.81 2.53 4.77
C LEU A 47 7.16 3.24 5.04
N ARG A 48 8.21 2.44 5.27
CA ARG A 48 9.60 2.93 5.45
C ARG A 48 10.44 2.80 4.17
N THR A 49 9.77 2.85 3.03
CA THR A 49 10.36 2.76 1.70
C THR A 49 9.87 3.93 0.84
N HIS A 50 10.41 4.06 -0.35
CA HIS A 50 9.93 5.03 -1.33
C HIS A 50 8.50 4.66 -1.79
N HIS A 51 7.56 5.62 -1.78
CA HIS A 51 6.12 5.46 -2.09
C HIS A 51 5.81 4.82 -3.46
N TYR A 52 6.80 4.82 -4.36
CA TYR A 52 6.69 4.18 -5.67
C TYR A 52 7.29 2.77 -5.74
N PHE A 53 7.67 2.17 -4.59
CA PHE A 53 8.23 0.81 -4.48
C PHE A 53 9.34 0.56 -5.48
N LYS A 54 10.33 1.44 -5.49
CA LYS A 54 11.45 1.38 -6.44
C LYS A 54 12.67 0.77 -5.75
N PRO A 55 13.51 0.00 -6.45
CA PRO A 55 14.75 -0.48 -5.87
C PRO A 55 15.70 0.71 -5.60
N PRO A 56 16.76 0.52 -4.81
CA PRO A 56 17.86 1.47 -4.76
C PRO A 56 18.41 1.76 -6.16
N GLY A 57 18.88 2.99 -6.37
CA GLY A 57 19.57 3.36 -7.60
C GLY A 57 20.87 2.58 -7.77
N ASP A 58 21.22 2.32 -9.02
CA ASP A 58 22.45 1.63 -9.42
C ASP A 58 23.32 2.50 -10.34
N SER A 59 24.44 1.96 -10.85
CA SER A 59 25.32 2.70 -11.75
C SER A 59 24.65 3.15 -13.06
N ALA A 60 23.57 2.48 -13.48
CA ALA A 60 22.84 2.79 -14.71
C ALA A 60 21.74 3.83 -14.50
N SER A 61 21.12 3.86 -13.32
CA SER A 61 20.03 4.76 -12.93
C SER A 61 20.48 5.96 -12.09
N GLY A 62 21.74 5.99 -11.68
CA GLY A 62 22.34 7.04 -10.86
C GLY A 62 22.17 6.80 -9.35
N PRO A 63 22.92 7.52 -8.51
CA PRO A 63 22.77 7.40 -7.06
C PRO A 63 21.37 7.85 -6.63
N GLY A 64 20.73 7.08 -5.74
CA GLY A 64 19.42 7.41 -5.19
C GLY A 64 18.42 6.26 -5.35
N ILE A 65 17.38 6.48 -6.14
CA ILE A 65 16.26 5.55 -6.32
C ILE A 65 16.25 5.09 -7.78
N GLY A 66 16.13 3.79 -8.01
CA GLY A 66 16.08 3.21 -9.35
C GLY A 66 14.87 3.69 -10.14
N THR A 67 14.81 3.33 -11.43
CA THR A 67 13.74 3.79 -12.32
C THR A 67 12.48 2.91 -12.24
N HIS A 68 12.66 1.62 -12.02
CA HIS A 68 11.63 0.58 -12.12
C HIS A 68 10.95 0.29 -10.78
N ILE A 69 9.90 -0.52 -10.81
CA ILE A 69 9.38 -1.16 -9.59
C ILE A 69 10.39 -2.19 -9.05
N MET A 70 10.36 -2.43 -7.74
CA MET A 70 11.09 -3.50 -7.08
C MET A 70 10.82 -4.86 -7.75
N ASP A 71 11.82 -5.73 -7.74
CA ASP A 71 11.62 -7.12 -8.11
C ASP A 71 10.72 -7.83 -7.07
N PRO A 72 10.12 -8.99 -7.42
CA PRO A 72 9.18 -9.69 -6.53
C PRO A 72 9.74 -10.01 -5.15
N LYS A 73 11.05 -10.35 -5.05
CA LYS A 73 11.67 -10.70 -3.78
C LYS A 73 11.80 -9.46 -2.89
N SER A 74 12.33 -8.37 -3.44
CA SER A 74 12.48 -7.10 -2.72
C SER A 74 11.13 -6.52 -2.27
N PHE A 75 10.10 -6.64 -3.11
CA PHE A 75 8.75 -6.21 -2.77
C PHE A 75 8.13 -7.06 -1.66
N ALA A 76 8.20 -8.39 -1.77
CA ALA A 76 7.69 -9.31 -0.75
C ALA A 76 8.41 -9.12 0.61
N GLU A 77 9.73 -8.94 0.62
CA GLU A 77 10.49 -8.61 1.82
C GLU A 77 10.06 -7.26 2.43
N THR A 78 9.72 -6.28 1.61
CA THR A 78 9.22 -4.99 2.08
C THR A 78 7.85 -5.14 2.73
N MET A 79 6.89 -5.79 2.07
CA MET A 79 5.52 -5.94 2.56
C MET A 79 5.44 -6.86 3.80
N SER A 80 6.23 -7.93 3.85
CA SER A 80 6.26 -8.85 5.00
C SER A 80 6.77 -8.20 6.29
N ARG A 81 7.70 -7.24 6.20
CA ARG A 81 8.13 -6.43 7.36
C ARG A 81 7.00 -5.59 7.95
N HIS A 82 5.95 -5.34 7.17
CA HIS A 82 4.75 -4.62 7.60
C HIS A 82 3.58 -5.57 7.96
N GLY A 83 3.83 -6.89 8.05
CA GLY A 83 2.83 -7.86 8.46
C GLY A 83 1.99 -8.45 7.32
N SER A 84 2.35 -8.19 6.07
CA SER A 84 1.69 -8.82 4.92
C SER A 84 2.17 -10.25 4.72
N GLY A 85 1.22 -11.19 4.62
CA GLY A 85 1.41 -12.55 4.12
C GLY A 85 0.51 -12.83 2.90
N ASP A 86 0.47 -14.09 2.49
CA ASP A 86 -0.24 -14.50 1.26
C ASP A 86 -1.77 -14.28 1.34
N ASP A 87 -2.36 -14.49 2.51
CA ASP A 87 -3.81 -14.33 2.74
C ASP A 87 -4.21 -12.96 3.31
N THR A 88 -3.24 -12.06 3.50
CA THR A 88 -3.50 -10.74 4.09
C THR A 88 -4.34 -9.89 3.14
N ARG A 89 -5.42 -9.29 3.66
CA ARG A 89 -6.16 -8.24 2.97
C ARG A 89 -5.51 -6.90 3.24
N VAL A 90 -5.09 -6.21 2.18
CA VAL A 90 -4.49 -4.87 2.30
C VAL A 90 -5.55 -3.79 2.03
N VAL A 91 -5.59 -2.76 2.88
CA VAL A 91 -6.31 -1.51 2.61
C VAL A 91 -5.30 -0.37 2.61
N ALA A 92 -5.07 0.21 1.43
CA ALA A 92 -4.15 1.32 1.24
C ALA A 92 -4.89 2.66 1.31
N TYR A 93 -4.31 3.65 1.97
CA TYR A 93 -4.81 5.03 1.97
C TYR A 93 -3.65 6.03 1.95
N ASP A 94 -3.94 7.28 1.60
CA ASP A 94 -3.02 8.41 1.68
C ASP A 94 -3.80 9.72 1.87
N ASN A 95 -3.09 10.83 2.08
CA ASN A 95 -3.65 12.18 2.12
C ASN A 95 -3.35 12.98 0.84
N MET A 96 -3.16 12.29 -0.29
CA MET A 96 -2.77 12.84 -1.60
C MET A 96 -3.78 12.49 -2.70
N GLY A 97 -5.05 12.27 -2.32
CA GLY A 97 -6.14 11.97 -3.25
C GLY A 97 -6.03 10.59 -3.90
N GLY A 98 -5.41 9.63 -3.22
CA GLY A 98 -5.24 8.25 -3.67
C GLY A 98 -4.01 8.01 -4.55
N LEU A 99 -3.12 8.99 -4.72
CA LEU A 99 -1.94 8.85 -5.57
C LEU A 99 -1.01 7.71 -5.13
N TYR A 100 -0.65 7.66 -3.85
CA TYR A 100 0.28 6.68 -3.30
C TYR A 100 -0.44 5.38 -2.91
N ALA A 101 -1.68 5.48 -2.46
CA ALA A 101 -2.54 4.34 -2.19
C ALA A 101 -2.80 3.52 -3.46
N ALA A 102 -3.18 4.17 -4.56
CA ALA A 102 -3.34 3.49 -5.86
C ALA A 102 -2.01 2.93 -6.38
N ARG A 103 -0.86 3.57 -6.06
CA ARG A 103 0.47 3.07 -6.43
C ARG A 103 0.82 1.77 -5.70
N LEU A 104 0.49 1.64 -4.41
CA LEU A 104 0.62 0.40 -3.65
C LEU A 104 -0.36 -0.66 -4.17
N TRP A 105 -1.62 -0.28 -4.41
CA TRP A 105 -2.61 -1.18 -5.01
C TRP A 105 -2.12 -1.80 -6.32
N TRP A 106 -1.61 -0.97 -7.24
CA TRP A 106 -1.02 -1.45 -8.49
C TRP A 106 0.23 -2.31 -8.26
N ALA A 107 1.07 -1.99 -7.27
CA ALA A 107 2.28 -2.77 -6.99
C ALA A 107 1.94 -4.18 -6.49
N LEU A 108 0.92 -4.29 -5.62
CA LEU A 108 0.41 -5.58 -5.14
C LEU A 108 -0.15 -6.40 -6.31
N ASP A 109 -1.02 -5.80 -7.14
CA ASP A 109 -1.60 -6.45 -8.31
C ASP A 109 -0.53 -6.89 -9.33
N TYR A 110 0.45 -6.02 -9.60
CA TYR A 110 1.59 -6.31 -10.48
C TYR A 110 2.41 -7.53 -10.02
N HIS A 111 2.51 -7.75 -8.71
CA HIS A 111 3.17 -8.91 -8.11
C HIS A 111 2.23 -10.09 -7.83
N GLY A 112 0.96 -10.01 -8.25
CA GLY A 112 -0.01 -11.10 -8.17
C GLY A 112 -0.84 -11.15 -6.88
N ASN A 113 -0.72 -10.17 -5.97
CA ASN A 113 -1.56 -10.06 -4.79
C ASN A 113 -2.76 -9.14 -5.08
N THR A 114 -3.93 -9.74 -5.29
CA THR A 114 -5.16 -9.02 -5.66
C THR A 114 -6.10 -8.76 -4.48
N ASN A 115 -5.79 -9.23 -3.27
CA ASN A 115 -6.61 -9.02 -2.07
C ASN A 115 -6.33 -7.64 -1.45
N CYS A 116 -6.56 -6.60 -2.24
CA CYS A 116 -6.12 -5.24 -1.98
C CYS A 116 -7.22 -4.23 -2.34
N ARG A 117 -7.41 -3.23 -1.48
CA ARG A 117 -8.37 -2.13 -1.67
C ARG A 117 -7.74 -0.76 -1.43
N VAL A 118 -8.28 0.26 -2.06
CA VAL A 118 -7.99 1.68 -1.76
C VAL A 118 -9.13 2.24 -0.91
N LEU A 119 -8.80 2.93 0.18
CA LEU A 119 -9.79 3.63 1.00
C LEU A 119 -10.35 4.84 0.23
N ASN A 120 -11.67 4.93 0.15
CA ASN A 120 -12.41 6.01 -0.53
C ASN A 120 -12.72 7.18 0.42
#